data_AF-A0A3M1AZV3-F1
#
_entry.id   AF-A0A3M1AZV3-F1
#
_cell.length_a   1.000
_cell.length_b   1.000
_cell.length_c   1.000
_cell.angle_alpha   90.00
_cell.angle_beta   90.00
_cell.angle_gamma   90.00
#
_symmetry.space_group_name_H-M   'P 1'
#
loop_
_entity.id
_entity.type
_entity.pdbx_description
1 polymer ?
#
loop_
_entity_poly.entity_id
_entity_poly.type
_entity_poly.pdbx_seq_one_letter_code
_entity_poly.pdbx_strand_id
1 'polypeptide(L)' 'GGNKNEMLRRVAQLKESGVQFISLLALDDGGAPAYDHQLAAQLAGMDVPAFACTPDKFPDLMEAAIKRQSFSRFVSRYG' A
#
# COMPACT_ATOMS: atom_id res chain seq x y z
N GLY A 1 -10.28 9.31 13.06
CA GLY A 1 -10.96 8.93 11.82
C GLY A 1 -10.85 10.06 10.82
N GLY A 2 -10.55 9.76 9.56
CA GLY A 2 -10.42 10.72 8.47
C GLY A 2 -11.40 10.43 7.32
N ASN A 3 -11.61 11.40 6.43
CA ASN A 3 -12.52 11.25 5.29
C ASN A 3 -11.88 10.35 4.19
N LYS A 4 -12.41 9.13 4.05
CA LYS A 4 -11.94 8.11 3.10
C LYS A 4 -11.94 8.60 1.65
N ASN A 5 -12.98 9.33 1.24
CA ASN A 5 -13.10 9.81 -0.14
C ASN A 5 -12.06 10.88 -0.46
N GLU A 6 -11.81 11.80 0.48
CA GLU A 6 -10.74 12.79 0.32
C GLU A 6 -9.35 12.14 0.28
N MET A 7 -9.10 11.13 1.11
CA MET A 7 -7.85 10.37 1.08
C MET A 7 -7.63 9.75 -0.31
N LEU A 8 -8.60 9.01 -0.83
CA LEU A 8 -8.49 8.37 -2.14
C LEU A 8 -8.26 9.38 -3.26
N ARG A 9 -8.96 10.53 -3.22
CA ARG A 9 -8.75 11.62 -4.19
C ARG A 9 -7.34 12.18 -4.14
N ARG A 10 -6.78 12.38 -2.95
CA ARG A 10 -5.39 12.84 -2.78
C ARG A 10 -4.38 11.80 -3.25
N VAL A 11 -4.63 10.52 -2.99
CA VAL A 11 -3.79 9.42 -3.49
C VAL A 11 -3.74 9.41 -5.02
N ALA A 12 -4.89 9.57 -5.69
CA ALA A 12 -4.95 9.68 -7.14
C ALA A 12 -4.12 10.87 -7.66
N GLN A 13 -4.27 12.05 -7.06
CA GLN A 13 -3.50 13.24 -7.43
C GLN A 13 -1.98 13.05 -7.27
N LEU A 14 -1.54 12.37 -6.20
CA LEU A 14 -0.13 12.04 -5.99
C LEU A 14 0.39 11.07 -7.07
N LYS A 15 -0.41 10.06 -7.42
CA LYS A 15 -0.07 9.13 -8.50
C LYS A 15 0.04 9.84 -9.86
N GLU A 16 -0.91 10.72 -10.16
CA GLU A 16 -0.91 11.53 -11.39
C GLU A 16 0.28 12.49 -11.46
N SER A 17 0.80 12.97 -10.33
CA SER A 17 2.02 13.80 -10.28
C SER A 17 3.32 12.99 -10.37
N GLY A 18 3.23 11.66 -10.53
CA GLY A 18 4.38 10.76 -10.67
C GLY A 18 4.99 10.29 -9.36
N VAL A 19 4.31 10.54 -8.22
CA VAL A 19 4.72 10.02 -6.91
C VAL A 19 4.41 8.52 -6.83
N GLN A 20 5.39 7.74 -6.40
CA GLN A 20 5.14 6.36 -6.01
C GLN A 20 4.53 6.34 -4.61
N PHE A 21 3.25 6.02 -4.54
CA PHE A 21 2.52 5.87 -3.28
C PHE A 21 2.46 4.39 -2.90
N ILE A 22 2.81 4.08 -1.65
CA ILE A 22 2.80 2.72 -1.07
C ILE A 22 2.00 2.79 0.23
N SER A 23 1.04 1.89 0.41
CA SER A 23 0.22 1.83 1.62
C SER A 23 0.74 0.76 2.58
N LEU A 24 1.03 1.16 3.81
CA LEU A 24 1.29 0.23 4.92
C LEU A 24 -0.04 0.02 5.66
N LEU A 25 -0.49 -1.23 5.68
CA LEU A 25 -1.72 -1.62 6.35
C LEU A 25 -1.43 -1.80 7.84
N ALA A 26 -2.34 -1.31 8.67
CA ALA A 26 -2.18 -1.41 10.12
C ALA A 26 -2.26 -2.87 10.58
N LEU A 27 -1.36 -3.24 11.48
CA LEU A 27 -1.42 -4.46 12.28
C LEU A 27 -1.91 -4.08 13.68
N ASP A 28 -2.63 -4.98 14.35
CA ASP A 28 -2.89 -4.83 15.78
C ASP A 28 -1.65 -5.14 16.62
N ASP A 29 -1.74 -4.95 17.93
CA ASP A 29 -0.65 -5.20 18.89
C ASP A 29 -0.17 -6.67 18.91
N GLY A 30 -0.97 -7.60 18.34
CA GLY A 30 -0.64 -9.01 18.16
C GLY A 30 -0.02 -9.32 16.79
N GLY A 31 0.13 -8.32 15.91
CA GLY A 31 0.63 -8.50 14.55
C GLY A 31 -0.42 -9.05 13.58
N ALA A 32 -1.69 -9.16 13.99
CA ALA A 32 -2.76 -9.58 13.10
C ALA A 32 -3.23 -8.39 12.23
N PRO A 33 -3.69 -8.65 10.99
CA PRO A 33 -4.17 -7.59 10.12
C PRO A 33 -5.37 -6.84 10.71
N ALA A 34 -5.19 -5.55 10.99
CA ALA A 34 -6.24 -4.66 11.52
C ALA A 34 -6.47 -3.49 10.56
N TYR A 35 -6.82 -3.81 9.31
CA TYR A 35 -7.03 -2.83 8.25
C TYR A 35 -8.39 -2.98 7.56
N ASP A 36 -8.90 -1.88 6.98
CA ASP A 36 -10.11 -1.89 6.17
C ASP A 36 -9.82 -2.57 4.82
N HIS A 37 -10.24 -3.82 4.66
CA HIS A 37 -10.08 -4.61 3.42
C HIS A 37 -10.69 -3.92 2.20
N GLN A 38 -11.79 -3.18 2.37
CA GLN A 38 -12.43 -2.46 1.28
C GLN A 38 -11.60 -1.24 0.86
N LEU A 39 -10.92 -0.59 1.80
CA LEU A 39 -9.95 0.47 1.49
C LEU A 39 -8.70 -0.11 0.80
N ALA A 40 -8.17 -1.23 1.29
CA ALA A 40 -7.04 -1.92 0.68
C ALA A 40 -7.33 -2.33 -0.77
N ALA A 41 -8.53 -2.87 -1.04
CA ALA A 41 -8.96 -3.22 -2.39
C ALA A 41 -9.07 -1.98 -3.31
N GLN A 42 -9.57 -0.85 -2.80
CA GLN A 42 -9.64 0.39 -3.57
C GLN A 42 -8.25 0.94 -3.90
N LEU A 43 -7.30 0.86 -2.96
CA LEU A 43 -5.91 1.24 -3.20
C LEU A 43 -5.26 0.32 -4.24
N ALA A 44 -5.46 -1.00 -4.14
CA ALA A 44 -4.97 -1.95 -5.11
C ALA A 44 -5.50 -1.66 -6.53
N GLY A 45 -6.77 -1.27 -6.66
CA GLY A 45 -7.37 -0.84 -7.93
C GLY A 45 -6.77 0.43 -8.54
N MET A 46 -6.00 1.21 -7.77
CA MET A 46 -5.25 2.40 -8.24
C MET A 46 -3.76 2.10 -8.48
N ASP A 47 -3.37 0.83 -8.59
CA ASP A 47 -1.96 0.39 -8.64
C ASP A 47 -1.16 0.93 -7.44
N VAL A 48 -1.79 1.02 -6.26
CA VAL A 48 -1.13 1.29 -5.00
C VAL A 48 -0.93 -0.03 -4.27
N PRO A 49 0.33 -0.51 -4.14
CA PRO A 49 0.58 -1.71 -3.36
C PRO A 49 0.24 -1.45 -1.89
N ALA A 50 -0.54 -2.36 -1.31
CA ALA A 50 -0.88 -2.37 0.10
C ALA A 50 -0.13 -3.53 0.78
N PHE A 51 0.53 -3.24 1.90
CA PHE A 51 1.39 -4.20 2.57
C PHE A 51 0.88 -4.47 3.99
N ALA A 52 0.49 -5.72 4.26
CA ALA A 52 -0.04 -6.16 5.55
C ALA A 52 0.96 -6.97 6.38
N CYS A 53 2.24 -6.98 6.03
CA CYS A 53 3.17 -7.93 6.62
C CYS A 53 4.33 -7.23 7.35
N THR A 54 5.05 -8.01 8.14
CA THR A 54 6.01 -7.56 9.15
C THR A 54 7.14 -6.68 8.62
N PRO A 55 7.74 -5.85 9.50
CA PRO A 55 8.84 -4.93 9.17
C PRO A 55 10.01 -5.56 8.40
N ASP A 56 10.26 -6.86 8.57
CA ASP A 56 11.33 -7.62 7.91
C ASP A 56 11.26 -7.59 6.37
N LYS A 57 10.07 -7.36 5.80
CA LYS A 57 9.84 -7.37 4.35
C LYS A 57 9.83 -5.97 3.73
N PHE A 58 9.89 -4.93 4.57
CA PHE A 58 9.97 -3.54 4.14
C PHE A 58 11.23 -3.23 3.30
N PRO A 59 12.42 -3.80 3.59
CA PRO A 59 13.62 -3.54 2.78
C PRO A 59 13.47 -3.97 1.31
N ASP A 60 12.95 -5.17 1.05
CA ASP A 60 12.72 -5.66 -0.33
C ASP A 60 11.73 -4.76 -1.10
N LEU A 61 10.68 -4.30 -0.40
CA LEU A 61 9.69 -3.39 -0.96
C LEU A 61 10.32 -2.03 -1.33
N MET A 62 11.15 -1.49 -0.44
CA MET A 62 11.86 -0.23 -0.67
C MET A 62 12.86 -0.34 -1.83
N GLU A 63 13.56 -1.47 -1.95
CA GLU A 63 14.43 -1.72 -3.10
C GLU A 63 13.64 -1.66 -4.42
N ALA A 64 12.51 -2.38 -4.49
CA ALA A 64 11.65 -2.36 -5.67
C ALA A 64 11.07 -0.96 -5.95
N ALA A 65 10.74 -0.21 -4.88
CA ALA A 65 10.23 1.15 -4.98
C ALA A 65 11.26 2.10 -5.59
N ILE A 66 12.48 2.12 -5.04
CA ILE A 66 13.59 2.95 -5.51
C ILE A 66 13.94 2.61 -6.97
N LYS A 67 13.92 1.32 -7.33
CA LYS A 67 14.19 0.85 -8.69
C LYS A 67 13.02 1.03 -9.66
N ARG A 68 11.88 1.60 -9.22
CA ARG A 68 10.64 1.77 -9.99
C ARG A 68 10.16 0.48 -10.68
N GLN A 69 10.38 -0.65 -10.03
CA GLN A 69 9.94 -1.95 -10.53
C GLN A 69 8.44 -2.13 -10.31
N SER A 70 7.82 -3.01 -11.10
CA SER A 70 6.43 -3.37 -10.88
C SER A 70 6.25 -4.09 -9.55
N PHE A 71 5.27 -3.64 -8.77
CA PHE A 71 4.93 -4.23 -7.47
C PHE A 71 4.00 -5.44 -7.59
N SER A 72 3.62 -5.86 -8.80
CA SER A 72 2.75 -7.04 -9.01
C SER A 72 3.32 -8.32 -8.39
N ARG A 73 4.65 -8.45 -8.35
CA ARG A 73 5.35 -9.55 -7.66
C ARG A 73 5.16 -9.51 -6.14
N PHE A 74 5.01 -8.33 -5.53
CA PHE A 74 4.80 -8.17 -4.09
C PHE A 74 3.34 -8.45 -3.70
N VAL A 75 2.39 -7.98 -4.50
CA VAL A 75 0.95 -8.29 -4.31
C VAL A 75 0.72 -9.80 -4.37
N SER A 76 1.32 -10.49 -5.34
CA SER A 76 1.16 -11.95 -5.46
C SER A 76 1.84 -12.76 -4.35
N ARG A 77 2.84 -12.19 -3.67
CA ARG A 77 3.64 -12.90 -2.67
C ARG A 77 3.29 -12.52 -1.22
N TYR A 78 2.69 -11.36 -1.01
CA TYR A 78 2.47 -10.78 0.32
C TYR A 78 1.15 -10.00 0.48
N GLY A 79 0.34 -9.90 -0.58
CA GLY A 79 -1.00 -9.27 -0.55
C GLY A 79 -2.06 -10.18 0.03
#